data_AF-A0A7V6PS27-F1
#
_entry.id   AF-A0A7V6PS27-F1
#
_cell.length_a   1.000
_cell.length_b   1.000
_cell.length_c   1.000
_cell.angle_alpha   90.00
_cell.angle_beta   90.00
_cell.angle_gamma   90.00
#
_symmetry.space_group_name_H-M   'P 1'
#
loop_
_entity.id
_entity.type
_entity.pdbx_description
1 polymer ?
#
loop_
_entity_poly.entity_id
_entity_poly.type
_entity_poly.pdbx_seq_one_letter_code
_entity_poly.pdbx_strand_id
1 'polypeptide(L)'
;MSHLSFEELSQFIDKELPNWRMAEIKEHIDNCPACKEKLDTLLLIDQSIRETYKEYNTEKFSAEVLERVESKPVRYSFRLKLATIGVAISLAFGITFGFLRSTYRENLEEEKYKLISQHYIISSGDMGIIFISDK
;
A
#
# COMPACT_ATOMS: atom_id res chain seq x y z
N MET A 1 14.28 47.06 46.08
CA MET A 1 15.05 46.23 45.12
C MET A 1 14.05 45.50 44.25
N SER A 2 14.15 45.62 42.92
CA SER A 2 13.31 44.87 41.99
C SER A 2 13.72 43.39 42.01
N HIS A 3 12.76 42.49 42.19
CA HIS A 3 13.01 41.05 42.13
C HIS A 3 13.09 40.59 40.66
N LEU A 4 13.84 39.51 40.43
CA LEU A 4 13.87 38.81 39.15
C LEU A 4 12.51 38.18 38.84
N SER A 5 12.14 38.23 37.56
CA SER A 5 10.94 37.55 37.06
C SER A 5 11.16 36.03 36.97
N PHE A 6 10.06 35.28 36.88
CA PHE A 6 10.11 33.83 36.69
C PHE A 6 10.83 33.46 35.37
N GLU A 7 10.52 34.19 34.29
CA GLU A 7 11.09 33.97 32.96
C GLU A 7 12.62 34.10 32.98
N GLU A 8 13.15 35.13 33.64
CA GLU A 8 14.59 35.35 33.75
C GLU A 8 15.29 34.26 34.56
N LEU A 9 14.65 33.75 35.62
CA LEU A 9 15.17 32.64 36.41
C LEU A 9 15.14 31.33 35.61
N SER A 10 14.10 31.10 34.80
CA SER A 10 14.03 29.93 33.91
C SER A 10 15.14 29.97 32.85
N GLN A 11 15.29 31.10 32.15
CA GLN A 11 16.34 31.28 31.15
C GLN A 11 17.75 31.18 31.76
N PHE A 12 17.91 31.57 33.02
CA PHE A 12 19.15 31.38 33.77
C PHE A 12 19.45 29.88 34.02
N ILE A 13 18.44 29.09 34.42
CA ILE A 13 18.59 27.63 34.62
C ILE A 13 18.94 26.93 33.30
N ASP A 14 18.27 27.30 32.22
CA ASP A 14 18.47 26.73 30.87
C ASP A 14 19.74 27.26 30.17
N LYS A 15 20.43 28.23 30.78
CA LYS A 15 21.63 28.91 30.26
C LYS A 15 21.41 29.59 28.90
N GLU A 16 20.21 30.12 28.69
CA GLU A 16 19.82 30.80 27.45
C GLU A 16 20.20 32.30 27.45
N LEU A 17 20.64 32.83 28.59
CA LEU A 17 21.04 34.22 28.73
C LEU A 17 22.50 34.45 28.30
N PRO A 18 22.83 35.64 27.75
CA PRO A 18 24.20 36.00 27.45
C PRO A 18 25.05 36.10 28.73
N ASN A 19 26.35 35.85 28.61
CA ASN A 19 27.28 35.74 29.75
C ASN A 19 27.25 36.95 30.72
N TRP A 20 27.10 38.17 30.19
CA TRP A 20 27.02 39.38 31.02
C TRP A 20 25.78 39.38 31.92
N ARG A 21 24.63 38.91 31.39
CA ARG A 21 23.37 38.84 32.13
C ARG A 21 23.37 37.72 33.16
N MET A 22 24.00 36.59 32.82
CA MET A 22 24.23 35.50 33.77
C MET A 22 25.02 35.98 35.00
N ALA A 23 26.03 36.82 34.81
CA ALA A 23 26.83 37.38 35.91
C ALA A 23 26.01 38.34 36.79
N GLU A 24 25.23 39.24 36.19
CA GLU A 24 24.35 40.16 36.92
C GLU A 24 23.29 39.43 37.75
N ILE A 25 22.65 38.40 37.16
CA ILE A 25 21.64 37.60 37.86
C ILE A 25 22.26 36.84 39.02
N LYS A 26 23.46 36.28 38.83
CA LYS A 26 24.18 35.60 39.90
C LYS A 26 24.47 36.53 41.07
N GLU A 27 24.99 37.73 40.79
CA GLU A 27 25.22 38.75 41.82
C GLU A 27 23.91 39.15 42.53
N HIS A 28 22.80 39.27 41.79
CA HIS A 28 21.50 39.55 42.38
C HIS A 28 21.04 38.44 43.33
N ILE A 29 21.19 37.17 42.94
CA ILE A 29 20.76 36.01 43.73
C ILE A 29 21.61 35.88 45.01
N ASP A 30 22.91 36.16 44.93
CA ASP A 30 23.80 36.17 46.09
C ASP A 30 23.40 37.23 47.13
N ASN A 31 22.78 38.34 46.68
CA ASN A 31 22.36 39.45 47.52
C ASN A 31 20.85 39.48 47.84
N CYS A 32 20.04 38.60 47.25
CA CYS A 32 18.58 38.58 47.40
C CYS A 32 18.04 37.20 47.82
N PRO A 33 17.78 36.98 49.12
CA PRO A 33 17.28 35.70 49.63
C PRO A 33 15.97 35.24 48.98
N ALA A 34 15.06 36.17 48.68
CA ALA A 34 13.77 35.86 48.05
C ALA A 34 13.92 35.33 46.62
N CYS A 35 14.90 35.82 45.87
CA CYS A 35 15.18 35.31 44.52
C CYS A 35 15.92 33.97 44.57
N LYS A 36 16.76 33.76 45.58
CA LYS A 36 17.42 32.49 45.84
C LYS A 36 16.40 31.37 46.15
N GLU A 37 15.44 31.63 47.04
CA GLU A 37 14.40 30.66 47.38
C GLU A 37 13.55 30.25 46.16
N LYS A 38 13.23 31.22 45.29
CA LYS A 38 12.54 30.95 44.01
C LYS A 38 13.38 30.09 43.07
N LEU A 39 14.67 30.38 42.96
CA LEU A 39 15.59 29.57 42.15
C LEU A 39 15.68 28.14 42.71
N ASP A 40 15.82 27.98 44.02
CA ASP A 40 15.91 26.66 44.67
C ASP A 40 14.64 25.84 44.40
N THR A 41 13.46 26.47 44.43
CA THR A 41 12.19 25.83 44.08
C THR A 41 12.17 25.34 42.63
N LEU A 42 12.65 26.16 41.69
CA LEU A 42 12.74 25.80 40.28
C LEU A 42 13.71 24.64 40.04
N LEU A 43 14.86 24.63 40.72
CA LEU A 43 15.84 23.54 40.64
C LEU A 43 15.29 22.22 41.19
N LEU A 44 14.48 22.25 42.25
CA LEU A 44 13.81 21.06 42.77
C LEU A 44 12.82 20.46 41.77
N ILE A 45 12.03 21.32 41.10
CA ILE A 45 11.11 20.89 40.04
C ILE A 45 11.88 20.26 38.88
N ASP A 46 12.91 20.95 38.42
CA ASP A 46 13.77 20.50 37.33
C ASP A 46 14.42 19.14 37.63
N GLN A 47 14.99 18.97 38.83
CA GLN A 47 15.52 17.70 39.30
C GLN A 47 14.45 16.59 39.31
N SER A 48 13.26 16.89 39.85
CA SER A 48 12.15 15.93 39.92
C SER A 48 11.72 15.48 38.52
N ILE A 49 11.69 16.39 37.55
CA ILE A 49 11.39 16.07 36.15
C ILE A 49 12.48 15.17 35.57
N ARG A 50 13.76 15.48 35.76
CA ARG A 50 14.88 14.68 35.26
C ARG A 50 14.89 13.27 35.85
N GLU A 51 14.58 13.12 37.13
CA GLU A 51 14.49 11.80 37.79
C GLU A 51 13.30 10.97 37.29
N THR A 52 12.20 11.64 36.94
CA THR A 52 11.01 10.99 36.37
C THR A 52 11.20 10.65 34.90
N TYR A 53 12.02 11.43 34.19
CA TYR A 53 12.29 11.24 32.78
C TYR A 53 13.14 9.98 32.58
N LYS A 54 12.49 8.91 32.10
CA LYS A 54 13.20 7.73 31.59
C LYS A 54 13.64 8.04 30.17
N GLU A 55 14.95 8.08 29.96
CA GLU A 55 15.53 8.12 28.62
C GLU A 55 15.06 6.88 27.85
N TYR A 56 14.17 7.10 26.89
CA TYR A 56 13.60 6.03 26.10
C TYR A 56 14.60 5.67 24.99
N ASN A 57 15.11 4.44 25.01
CA ASN A 57 16.01 3.95 23.98
C ASN A 57 15.28 3.99 22.61
N THR A 58 15.73 4.88 21.74
CA THR A 58 15.13 5.14 20.42
C THR A 58 15.14 3.90 19.53
N GLU A 59 16.15 3.03 19.65
CA GLU A 59 16.23 1.78 18.88
C GLU A 59 15.10 0.83 19.30
N LYS A 60 14.87 0.69 20.62
CA LYS A 60 13.79 -0.16 21.15
C LYS A 60 12.40 0.37 20.78
N PHE A 61 12.21 1.69 20.82
CA PHE A 61 10.98 2.34 20.37
C PHE A 61 10.71 2.08 18.88
N SER A 62 11.72 2.24 18.03
CA SER A 62 11.57 2.01 16.59
C SER A 62 11.19 0.56 16.27
N ALA A 63 11.80 -0.40 16.96
CA ALA A 63 11.48 -1.81 16.81
C ALA A 63 10.02 -2.11 17.24
N GLU A 64 9.58 -1.58 18.37
CA GLU A 64 8.22 -1.75 18.88
C GLU A 64 7.17 -1.12 17.96
N VAL A 65 7.45 0.07 17.42
CA VAL A 65 6.57 0.74 16.45
C VAL A 65 6.47 -0.05 15.14
N LEU A 66 7.60 -0.55 14.62
CA LEU A 66 7.61 -1.35 13.39
C LEU A 66 6.86 -2.67 13.55
N GLU A 67 7.04 -3.36 14.69
CA GLU A 67 6.26 -4.56 15.03
C GLU A 67 4.76 -4.27 15.08
N ARG A 68 4.36 -3.13 15.64
CA ARG A 68 2.95 -2.71 15.70
C ARG A 68 2.36 -2.46 14.30
N VAL A 69 3.16 -1.92 13.38
CA VAL A 69 2.72 -1.48 12.05
C VAL A 69 2.69 -2.63 11.03
N GLU A 70 3.55 -3.65 11.13
CA GLU A 70 3.63 -4.75 10.16
C GLU A 70 2.48 -5.78 10.21
N SER A 71 1.54 -5.68 11.15
CA SER A 71 0.54 -6.74 11.39
C SER A 71 -0.67 -6.84 10.43
N LYS A 72 -0.66 -6.20 9.25
CA LYS A 72 -1.69 -6.45 8.22
C LYS A 72 -1.13 -7.33 7.10
N PRO A 73 -1.36 -8.66 7.11
CA PRO A 73 -1.02 -9.47 5.95
C PRO A 73 -1.81 -8.95 4.75
N VAL A 74 -1.09 -8.46 3.74
CA VAL A 74 -1.66 -8.07 2.46
C VAL A 74 -2.37 -9.31 1.91
N ARG A 75 -3.71 -9.26 1.83
CA ARG A 75 -4.57 -10.35 1.31
C ARG A 75 -4.33 -10.55 -0.18
N TYR A 76 -3.21 -11.16 -0.54
CA TYR A 76 -2.80 -11.42 -1.92
C TYR A 76 -3.61 -12.57 -2.58
N SER A 77 -4.36 -13.36 -1.80
CA SER A 77 -4.97 -14.61 -2.27
C SER A 77 -6.32 -14.48 -2.98
N PHE A 78 -6.91 -13.28 -3.08
CA PHE A 78 -8.24 -13.12 -3.69
C PHE A 78 -8.18 -12.93 -5.21
N ARG A 79 -7.24 -12.14 -5.72
CA ARG A 79 -7.09 -11.89 -7.18
C ARG A 79 -6.52 -13.09 -7.93
N LEU A 80 -5.64 -13.87 -7.29
CA LEU A 80 -5.05 -15.06 -7.91
C LEU A 80 -6.09 -16.19 -8.10
N LYS A 81 -7.05 -16.34 -7.17
CA LYS A 81 -8.13 -17.32 -7.27
C LYS A 81 -9.14 -17.00 -8.38
N LEU A 82 -9.35 -15.73 -8.69
CA LEU A 82 -10.22 -15.32 -9.81
C LEU A 82 -9.55 -15.59 -11.17
N ALA A 83 -8.23 -15.39 -11.27
CA ALA A 83 -7.50 -15.63 -12.50
C ALA A 83 -7.49 -17.11 -12.92
N THR A 84 -7.36 -18.05 -11.96
CA THR A 84 -7.37 -19.49 -12.27
C THR A 84 -8.72 -20.00 -12.75
N ILE A 85 -9.83 -19.46 -12.21
CA ILE A 85 -11.19 -19.80 -12.65
C ILE A 85 -11.42 -19.35 -14.10
N GLY A 86 -10.98 -18.13 -14.46
CA GLY A 86 -11.13 -17.61 -15.82
C GLY A 86 -10.42 -18.45 -16.89
N VAL A 87 -9.22 -18.94 -16.58
CA VAL A 87 -8.46 -19.82 -17.49
C VAL A 87 -9.14 -21.17 -17.67
N ALA A 88 -9.62 -21.79 -16.58
CA ALA A 88 -10.30 -23.08 -16.63
C ALA A 88 -11.58 -23.05 -17.47
N ILE A 89 -12.39 -21.98 -17.32
CA ILE A 89 -13.61 -21.79 -18.10
C ILE A 89 -13.28 -21.63 -19.59
N SER A 90 -12.27 -20.82 -19.94
CA SER A 90 -11.88 -20.58 -21.33
C SER A 90 -11.44 -21.85 -22.05
N LEU A 91 -10.68 -22.72 -21.37
CA LEU A 91 -10.26 -24.01 -21.91
C LEU A 91 -11.45 -24.94 -22.14
N ALA A 92 -12.37 -25.03 -21.19
CA ALA A 92 -13.55 -25.88 -21.31
C ALA A 92 -14.44 -25.45 -22.50
N PHE A 93 -14.71 -24.15 -22.64
CA PHE A 93 -15.48 -23.62 -23.77
C PHE A 93 -14.77 -23.78 -25.11
N GLY A 94 -13.44 -23.61 -25.17
CA GLY A 94 -12.68 -23.83 -26.41
C GLY A 94 -12.75 -25.27 -26.90
N ILE A 95 -12.64 -26.25 -25.98
CA ILE A 95 -12.70 -27.68 -26.32
C ILE A 95 -14.10 -28.06 -26.80
N THR A 96 -15.16 -27.66 -26.09
CA THR A 96 -16.54 -27.98 -26.48
C THR A 96 -16.92 -27.32 -27.81
N PHE A 97 -16.52 -26.06 -28.03
CA PHE A 97 -16.77 -25.37 -29.29
C PHE A 97 -15.99 -25.98 -30.46
N GLY A 98 -14.75 -26.43 -30.22
CA GLY A 98 -13.95 -27.15 -31.21
C GLY A 98 -14.59 -28.48 -31.62
N PHE A 99 -15.05 -29.28 -30.65
CA PHE A 99 -15.76 -30.53 -30.91
C PHE A 99 -17.08 -30.30 -31.65
N LEU A 100 -17.86 -29.28 -31.27
CA LEU A 100 -19.09 -28.91 -31.96
C LEU A 100 -18.80 -28.53 -33.42
N ARG A 101 -17.79 -27.69 -33.66
CA ARG A 101 -17.39 -27.33 -35.03
C ARG A 101 -16.99 -28.54 -35.87
N SER A 102 -16.31 -29.53 -35.25
CA SER A 102 -15.90 -30.76 -35.93
C SER A 102 -17.09 -31.57 -36.41
N THR A 103 -18.05 -31.84 -35.53
CA THR A 103 -19.24 -32.63 -35.87
C THR A 103 -20.15 -31.90 -36.87
N TYR A 104 -20.25 -30.57 -36.76
CA TYR A 104 -20.96 -29.76 -37.77
C TYR A 104 -20.29 -29.83 -39.15
N ARG A 105 -18.95 -29.89 -39.23
CA ARG A 105 -18.24 -29.94 -40.52
C ARG A 105 -18.48 -31.26 -41.25
N GLU A 106 -18.53 -32.38 -40.54
CA GLU A 106 -18.81 -33.70 -41.12
C GLU A 106 -20.23 -33.78 -41.68
N ASN A 107 -21.23 -33.29 -40.92
CA ASN A 107 -22.62 -33.25 -41.39
C ASN A 107 -22.80 -32.36 -42.65
N LEU A 108 -22.05 -31.26 -42.75
CA LEU A 108 -22.13 -30.34 -43.91
C LEU A 108 -21.53 -30.95 -45.19
N GLU A 109 -20.51 -31.79 -45.06
CA GLU A 109 -19.94 -32.56 -46.17
C GLU A 109 -20.94 -33.63 -46.64
N GLU A 110 -21.56 -34.37 -45.72
CA GLU A 110 -22.60 -35.37 -46.07
C GLU A 110 -23.78 -34.75 -46.83
N GLU A 111 -24.25 -33.58 -46.41
CA GLU A 111 -25.34 -32.87 -47.08
C GLU A 111 -24.94 -32.40 -48.49
N LYS A 112 -23.69 -31.95 -48.66
CA LYS A 112 -23.12 -31.61 -49.98
C LYS A 112 -23.04 -32.82 -50.90
N TYR A 113 -22.54 -33.97 -50.43
CA TYR A 113 -22.46 -35.18 -51.26
C TYR A 113 -23.85 -35.68 -51.68
N LYS A 114 -24.86 -35.51 -50.83
CA LYS A 114 -26.24 -35.89 -51.15
C LYS A 114 -26.87 -34.98 -52.21
N LEU A 115 -26.63 -33.67 -52.14
CA LEU A 115 -27.07 -32.71 -53.16
C LEU A 115 -26.35 -32.91 -54.51
N ILE A 116 -25.04 -33.21 -54.49
CA ILE A 116 -24.25 -33.49 -55.70
C ILE A 116 -24.66 -34.82 -56.35
N SER A 117 -25.09 -35.82 -55.58
CA SER A 117 -25.55 -37.09 -56.18
C SER A 117 -26.98 -37.03 -56.75
N GLN A 118 -27.82 -36.12 -56.25
CA GLN A 118 -29.16 -35.90 -56.81
C GLN A 118 -29.18 -35.00 -58.05
N HIS A 119 -28.11 -34.26 -58.35
CA HIS A 119 -27.95 -33.52 -59.60
C HIS A 119 -26.62 -33.93 -60.22
N TYR A 120 -26.66 -34.67 -61.33
CA TYR A 120 -25.48 -35.11 -62.08
C TYR A 120 -24.76 -33.89 -62.70
N ILE A 121 -24.03 -33.13 -61.88
CA ILE A 121 -23.23 -31.99 -62.31
C ILE A 121 -21.87 -32.54 -62.71
N ILE A 122 -21.70 -32.84 -64.00
CA ILE A 122 -20.38 -33.12 -64.57
C ILE A 122 -19.67 -31.78 -64.74
N SER A 123 -18.85 -31.40 -63.75
CA SER A 123 -17.92 -30.28 -63.88
C SER A 123 -16.68 -30.75 -64.64
N SER A 124 -16.68 -30.63 -65.96
CA SER A 124 -15.47 -30.75 -66.78
C SER A 124 -14.86 -29.37 -66.97
N GLY A 125 -13.54 -29.27 -66.80
CA GLY A 125 -12.81 -28.00 -66.86
C GLY A 125 -13.06 -27.22 -68.16
N ASP A 126 -13.16 -25.90 -67.99
CA ASP A 126 -13.08 -24.86 -69.02
C ASP A 126 -14.26 -24.54 -69.95
N MET A 127 -15.43 -25.18 -69.87
CA MET A 127 -16.62 -24.68 -70.61
C MET A 127 -17.93 -24.82 -69.81
N GLY A 128 -18.81 -23.82 -69.97
CA GLY A 128 -19.93 -23.50 -69.09
C GLY A 128 -20.96 -24.62 -68.77
N ILE A 129 -21.70 -24.37 -67.69
CA ILE A 129 -22.69 -25.28 -67.09
C ILE A 129 -23.83 -25.56 -68.09
N ILE A 130 -23.99 -26.81 -68.50
CA ILE A 130 -25.16 -27.28 -69.26
C ILE A 130 -26.07 -28.03 -68.30
N PHE A 131 -27.29 -27.53 -68.09
CA PHE A 131 -28.35 -28.24 -67.39
C PHE A 131 -29.11 -29.12 -68.40
N ILE A 132 -29.01 -30.44 -68.27
CA ILE A 132 -29.88 -31.36 -69.01
C ILE A 132 -31.03 -31.73 -68.06
N SER A 133 -32.22 -31.20 -68.36
CA SER A 133 -33.47 -31.62 -67.72
C SER A 133 -34.05 -32.78 -68.52
N ASP A 134 -34.15 -33.95 -67.90
CA ASP A 134 -34.97 -35.03 -68.45
C ASP A 134 -36.44 -34.78 -68.07
N LYS A 135 -37.36 -35.17 -68.94
CA LYS A 135 -38.77 -34.80 -68.90
C LYS A 135 -39.64 -35.91 -68.34
#